data_AF-A0A524E965-F1
#
_entry.id   AF-A0A524E965-F1
#
_cell.length_a   1.000
_cell.length_b   1.000
_cell.length_c   1.000
_cell.angle_alpha   90.00
_cell.angle_beta   90.00
_cell.angle_gamma   90.00
#
_symmetry.space_group_name_H-M   'P 1'
#
loop_
_entity.id
_entity.type
_entity.pdbx_description
1 polymer ?
#
loop_
_entity_poly.entity_id
_entity_poly.type
_entity_poly.pdbx_seq_one_letter_code
_entity_poly.pdbx_strand_id
1 'polypeptide(L)'
;MVEVLIISSAELEIISLLSVTLTHEKQMKLEEEFKRYADAVNYVIRAIMQEHYPTAGKTITEVQDDFAERFGRRVEYLQDITKSARVTIGQHRRMANLVRTMRGKMPRFREGKMIFSEPIVKLDSKGIRLFITRDDVLPIPFDKHSRNAESDILEDLERGRRRLDRIRLTRHREGFVELDVRVIG
;
A
#
# COMPACT_ATOMS: atom_id res chain seq x y z
N MET A 1 15.48 -15.51 -24.23
CA MET A 1 14.37 -14.62 -24.61
C MET A 1 13.48 -14.49 -23.41
N VAL A 2 13.42 -13.31 -22.80
CA VAL A 2 12.57 -13.06 -21.63
C VAL A 2 11.18 -12.79 -22.17
N GLU A 3 10.26 -13.73 -21.96
CA GLU A 3 8.84 -13.50 -22.21
C GLU A 3 8.39 -12.37 -21.29
N VAL A 4 8.31 -11.16 -21.85
CA VAL A 4 7.57 -10.08 -21.26
C VAL A 4 6.11 -10.53 -21.33
N LEU A 5 5.62 -11.06 -20.21
CA LEU A 5 4.19 -11.23 -19.97
C LEU A 5 3.55 -9.85 -20.11
N ILE A 6 3.09 -9.56 -21.32
CA ILE A 6 2.16 -8.47 -21.59
C ILE A 6 0.91 -8.88 -20.83
N ILE A 7 0.77 -8.37 -19.61
CA ILE A 7 -0.44 -8.52 -18.82
C ILE A 7 -1.52 -7.81 -19.63
N SER A 8 -2.31 -8.59 -20.36
CA SER A 8 -3.49 -8.10 -21.04
C SER A 8 -4.39 -7.44 -19.98
N SER A 9 -5.11 -6.40 -20.35
CA SER A 9 -6.05 -5.70 -19.48
C SER A 9 -7.28 -6.56 -19.11
N ALA A 10 -7.15 -7.89 -19.08
CA ALA A 10 -8.17 -8.82 -18.63
C ALA A 10 -8.48 -8.51 -17.16
N GLU A 11 -9.56 -7.77 -16.98
CA GLU A 11 -10.37 -7.62 -15.78
C GLU A 11 -9.59 -7.27 -14.50
N LEU A 12 -9.07 -6.05 -14.47
CA LEU A 12 -8.66 -5.40 -13.22
C LEU A 12 -9.92 -4.97 -12.46
N GLU A 13 -10.20 -5.65 -11.35
CA GLU A 13 -11.30 -5.35 -10.46
C GLU A 13 -10.81 -4.69 -9.16
N ILE A 14 -11.57 -3.74 -8.63
CA ILE A 14 -11.31 -3.14 -7.31
C ILE A 14 -12.55 -3.36 -6.45
N ILE A 15 -12.37 -4.12 -5.38
CA ILE A 15 -13.40 -4.43 -4.41
C ILE A 15 -13.20 -3.51 -3.20
N SER A 16 -14.25 -2.82 -2.78
CA SER A 16 -14.19 -1.92 -1.62
C SER A 16 -14.87 -2.56 -0.42
N LEU A 17 -14.12 -2.75 0.66
CA LEU A 17 -14.56 -3.39 1.88
C LEU A 17 -14.39 -2.43 3.06
N LEU A 18 -15.30 -2.48 4.02
CA LEU A 18 -15.15 -1.75 5.28
C LEU A 18 -14.74 -2.70 6.41
N SER A 19 -13.93 -2.19 7.32
CA SER A 19 -13.68 -2.88 8.58
C SER A 19 -14.83 -2.64 9.56
N VAL A 20 -14.98 -3.55 10.53
CA VAL A 20 -15.70 -3.20 11.76
C VAL A 20 -14.99 -2.03 12.47
N THR A 21 -15.69 -1.35 13.38
CA THR A 21 -15.06 -0.42 14.31
C THR A 21 -13.97 -1.16 15.10
N LEU A 22 -12.74 -0.65 15.01
CA LEU A 22 -11.60 -1.28 15.65
C LEU A 22 -11.55 -0.90 17.14
N THR A 23 -10.96 -1.77 17.96
CA THR A 23 -10.68 -1.42 19.36
C THR A 23 -9.65 -0.30 19.42
N HIS A 24 -9.66 0.49 20.50
CA HIS A 24 -8.71 1.59 20.67
C HIS A 24 -7.25 1.14 20.54
N GLU A 25 -6.88 -0.02 21.10
CA GLU A 25 -5.54 -0.59 20.95
C GLU A 25 -5.16 -0.87 19.49
N LYS A 26 -6.07 -1.47 18.72
CA LYS A 26 -5.85 -1.73 17.29
C LYS A 26 -5.77 -0.45 16.48
N GLN A 27 -6.59 0.55 16.84
CA GLN A 27 -6.51 1.87 16.23
C GLN A 27 -5.10 2.43 16.46
N MET A 28 -4.65 2.60 17.70
CA MET A 28 -3.32 3.14 18.01
C MET A 28 -2.19 2.45 17.23
N LYS A 29 -2.13 1.11 17.25
CA LYS A 29 -1.13 0.35 16.47
C LYS A 29 -1.19 0.68 14.98
N LEU A 30 -2.38 0.74 14.42
CA LEU A 30 -2.55 1.06 13.00
C LEU A 30 -2.18 2.52 12.69
N GLU A 31 -2.44 3.45 13.61
CA GLU A 31 -2.05 4.86 13.46
C GLU A 31 -0.54 5.03 13.39
N GLU A 32 0.18 4.34 14.28
CA GLU A 32 1.64 4.30 14.28
C GLU A 32 2.17 3.76 12.95
N GLU A 33 1.55 2.71 12.42
CA GLU A 33 1.93 2.15 11.12
C GLU A 33 1.60 3.06 9.94
N PHE A 34 0.45 3.76 9.94
CA PHE A 34 0.15 4.77 8.93
C PHE A 34 1.19 5.89 8.91
N LYS A 35 1.63 6.33 10.10
CA LYS A 35 2.66 7.35 10.24
C LYS A 35 4.01 6.83 9.75
N ARG A 36 4.42 5.64 10.20
CA ARG A 36 5.65 4.98 9.77
C ARG A 36 5.71 4.78 8.25
N TYR A 37 4.60 4.38 7.64
CA TYR A 37 4.50 4.25 6.19
C TYR A 37 4.67 5.59 5.49
N ALA A 38 3.99 6.65 5.96
CA ALA A 38 4.13 7.97 5.37
C ALA A 38 5.55 8.52 5.49
N ASP A 39 6.21 8.31 6.63
CA ASP A 39 7.61 8.69 6.84
C ASP A 39 8.56 7.95 5.91
N ALA A 40 8.36 6.63 5.73
CA ALA A 40 9.12 5.81 4.80
C ALA A 40 8.93 6.25 3.34
N VAL A 41 7.69 6.54 2.91
CA VAL A 41 7.41 7.06 1.56
C VAL A 41 8.07 8.42 1.37
N ASN A 42 7.94 9.34 2.33
CA ASN A 42 8.55 10.67 2.24
C ASN A 42 10.09 10.61 2.24
N TYR A 43 10.68 9.66 2.95
CA TYR A 43 12.11 9.38 2.89
C TYR A 43 12.53 8.99 1.46
N VAL A 44 11.87 8.00 0.86
CA VAL A 44 12.19 7.56 -0.51
C VAL A 44 11.89 8.65 -1.55
N ILE A 45 10.83 9.45 -1.38
CA ILE A 45 10.58 10.62 -2.24
C ILE A 45 11.78 11.57 -2.22
N ARG A 46 12.31 11.91 -1.03
CA ARG A 46 13.47 12.79 -0.91
C ARG A 46 14.69 12.20 -1.61
N ALA A 47 14.99 10.91 -1.37
CA ALA A 47 16.11 10.23 -2.00
C ALA A 47 16.00 10.23 -3.54
N ILE A 48 14.83 9.90 -4.11
CA ILE A 48 14.60 9.95 -5.56
C ILE A 48 14.80 11.37 -6.12
N MET A 49 14.33 12.39 -5.40
CA MET A 49 14.39 13.79 -5.86
C MET A 49 15.79 14.39 -5.76
N GLN A 50 16.60 13.98 -4.77
CA GLN A 50 17.98 14.44 -4.59
C GLN A 50 18.93 13.76 -5.57
N GLU A 51 18.89 12.42 -5.62
CA GLU A 51 19.83 11.60 -6.39
C GLU A 51 19.35 11.28 -7.80
N HIS A 52 18.15 11.74 -8.17
CA HIS A 52 17.57 11.61 -9.51
C HIS A 52 17.48 10.16 -10.01
N TYR A 53 17.15 9.22 -9.13
CA TYR A 53 17.08 7.80 -9.47
C TYR A 53 16.06 7.52 -10.60
N PRO A 54 16.50 7.00 -11.76
CA PRO A 54 15.63 6.87 -12.95
C PRO A 54 14.56 5.78 -12.78
N THR A 55 14.91 4.63 -12.22
CA THR A 55 14.05 3.43 -12.17
C THR A 55 13.79 2.96 -10.75
N ALA A 56 12.68 2.24 -10.55
CA ALA A 56 12.34 1.66 -9.25
C ALA A 56 13.44 0.71 -8.76
N GLY A 57 13.97 -0.15 -9.64
CA GLY A 57 15.07 -1.05 -9.32
C GLY A 57 16.30 -0.31 -8.80
N LYS A 58 16.73 0.75 -9.49
CA LYS A 58 17.87 1.55 -9.03
C LYS A 58 17.60 2.24 -7.70
N THR A 59 16.41 2.81 -7.50
CA THR A 59 16.03 3.37 -6.19
C THR A 59 16.13 2.33 -5.07
N ILE A 60 15.62 1.11 -5.30
CA ILE A 60 15.66 0.05 -4.30
C ILE A 60 17.10 -0.28 -3.96
N THR A 61 17.95 -0.57 -4.95
CA THR A 61 19.35 -0.93 -4.73
C THR A 61 20.13 0.13 -3.95
N GLU A 62 20.01 1.39 -4.34
CA GLU A 62 20.82 2.48 -3.76
C GLU A 62 20.34 2.91 -2.37
N VAL A 63 19.05 2.74 -2.07
CA VAL A 63 18.45 3.19 -0.81
C VAL A 63 18.31 2.04 0.20
N GLN A 64 18.54 0.80 -0.20
CA GLN A 64 18.24 -0.40 0.59
C GLN A 64 18.89 -0.41 1.97
N ASP A 65 20.18 -0.11 2.06
CA ASP A 65 20.94 -0.24 3.30
C ASP A 65 20.51 0.83 4.32
N ASP A 66 20.52 2.10 3.93
CA ASP A 66 20.05 3.21 4.79
C ASP A 66 18.58 3.07 5.17
N PHE A 67 17.74 2.55 4.26
CA PHE A 67 16.34 2.30 4.54
C PHE A 67 16.17 1.18 5.57
N ALA A 68 16.98 0.12 5.45
CA ALA A 68 16.92 -1.02 6.36
C ALA A 68 17.27 -0.64 7.80
N GLU A 69 18.22 0.28 7.99
CA GLU A 69 18.57 0.81 9.31
C GLU A 69 17.41 1.55 9.99
N ARG A 70 16.60 2.28 9.20
CA ARG A 70 15.54 3.14 9.73
C ARG A 70 14.19 2.46 9.83
N PHE A 71 13.83 1.66 8.83
CA PHE A 71 12.47 1.13 8.67
C PHE A 71 12.42 -0.40 8.68
N GLY A 72 13.57 -1.08 8.62
CA GLY A 72 13.71 -2.53 8.66
C GLY A 72 14.05 -3.16 7.31
N ARG A 73 14.58 -4.39 7.34
CA ARG A 73 15.19 -5.10 6.21
C ARG A 73 14.23 -5.76 5.21
N ARG A 74 12.92 -5.57 5.34
CA ARG A 74 11.93 -6.23 4.46
C ARG A 74 11.95 -5.59 3.08
N VAL A 75 12.41 -6.34 2.08
CA VAL A 75 12.56 -5.85 0.70
C VAL A 75 11.19 -5.56 0.08
N GLU A 76 10.19 -6.37 0.39
CA GLU A 76 8.80 -6.21 -0.08
C GLU A 76 8.23 -4.88 0.41
N TYR A 77 8.55 -4.48 1.64
CA TYR A 77 8.11 -3.19 2.19
C TYR A 77 8.77 -2.03 1.44
N LEU A 78 10.07 -2.11 1.16
CA LEU A 78 10.76 -1.10 0.36
C LEU A 78 10.20 -1.02 -1.08
N GLN A 79 9.82 -2.14 -1.68
CA GLN A 79 9.21 -2.18 -3.01
C GLN A 79 7.87 -1.42 -3.04
N ASP A 80 6.97 -1.71 -2.09
CA ASP A 80 5.68 -1.03 -1.96
C ASP A 80 5.83 0.46 -1.68
N ILE A 81 6.75 0.82 -0.77
CA ILE A 81 7.08 2.21 -0.46
C ILE A 81 7.61 2.93 -1.71
N THR A 82 8.50 2.30 -2.47
CA THR A 82 9.07 2.88 -3.70
C THR A 82 8.00 3.10 -4.77
N LYS A 83 7.06 2.16 -4.92
CA LYS A 83 5.91 2.28 -5.82
C LYS A 83 5.05 3.48 -5.42
N SER A 84 4.72 3.61 -4.14
CA SER A 84 3.93 4.73 -3.60
C SER A 84 4.64 6.08 -3.75
N ALA A 85 5.96 6.13 -3.50
CA ALA A 85 6.77 7.33 -3.68
C ALA A 85 6.74 7.81 -5.14
N ARG A 86 6.96 6.91 -6.10
CA ARG A 86 6.95 7.24 -7.53
C ARG A 86 5.59 7.72 -8.03
N VAL A 87 4.50 7.08 -7.60
CA VAL A 87 3.13 7.53 -7.90
C VAL A 87 2.90 8.94 -7.35
N THR A 88 3.36 9.22 -6.13
CA THR A 88 3.22 10.53 -5.49
C THR A 88 4.00 11.61 -6.23
N ILE A 89 5.24 11.32 -6.63
CA ILE A 89 6.05 12.22 -7.47
C ILE A 89 5.33 12.48 -8.80
N GLY A 90 4.81 11.44 -9.45
CA GLY A 90 4.09 11.57 -10.72
C GLY A 90 2.82 12.41 -10.60
N GLN A 91 2.02 12.22 -9.53
CA GLN A 91 0.86 13.07 -9.23
C GLN A 91 1.26 14.53 -9.00
N HIS A 92 2.32 14.77 -8.22
CA HIS A 92 2.82 16.10 -7.95
C HIS A 92 3.29 16.80 -9.24
N ARG A 93 4.07 16.12 -10.10
CA ARG A 93 4.54 16.67 -11.37
C ARG A 93 3.39 17.09 -12.27
N ARG A 94 2.35 16.24 -12.39
CA ARG A 94 1.11 16.58 -13.12
C ARG A 94 0.44 17.83 -12.55
N MET A 95 0.34 17.93 -11.23
CA MET A 95 -0.24 19.09 -10.56
C MET A 95 0.60 20.37 -10.76
N ALA A 96 1.93 20.27 -10.71
CA ALA A 96 2.85 21.40 -10.88
C ALA A 96 2.85 21.97 -12.30
N ASN A 97 2.50 21.15 -13.30
CA ASN A 97 2.27 21.65 -14.66
C ASN A 97 1.10 22.63 -14.69
N LEU A 98 0.01 22.30 -13.99
CA LEU A 98 -1.21 23.11 -13.92
C LEU A 98 -1.09 24.29 -12.94
N VAL A 99 -0.47 24.08 -11.79
CA VAL A 99 -0.44 25.04 -10.68
C VAL A 99 0.98 25.56 -10.48
N ARG A 100 1.23 26.82 -10.87
CA ARG A 100 2.57 27.43 -10.80
C ARG A 100 3.19 27.42 -9.40
N THR A 101 2.40 27.61 -8.35
CA THR A 101 2.88 27.64 -6.95
C THR A 101 3.33 26.27 -6.42
N MET A 102 3.01 25.19 -7.13
CA MET A 102 3.48 23.84 -6.82
C MET A 102 4.86 23.58 -7.42
N ARG A 103 5.28 24.36 -8.42
CA ARG A 103 6.62 24.24 -9.03
C ARG A 103 7.68 24.58 -7.99
N GLY A 104 8.64 23.69 -7.81
CA GLY A 104 9.72 23.82 -6.82
C GLY A 104 9.37 23.37 -5.41
N LYS A 105 8.12 22.93 -5.14
CA LYS A 105 7.80 22.28 -3.87
C LYS A 105 8.21 20.82 -3.90
N MET A 106 8.69 20.31 -2.77
CA MET A 106 8.94 18.87 -2.62
C MET A 106 7.60 18.12 -2.59
N PRO A 107 7.42 17.04 -3.36
CA PRO A 107 6.27 16.15 -3.22
C PRO A 107 6.20 15.63 -1.78
N ARG A 108 4.99 15.50 -1.24
CA ARG A 108 4.76 14.96 0.10
C ARG A 108 3.62 13.96 0.06
N PHE A 109 3.90 12.76 0.56
CA PHE A 109 2.88 11.76 0.85
C PHE A 109 2.16 12.13 2.13
N ARG A 110 0.83 12.16 2.08
CA ARG A 110 -0.04 12.43 3.23
C ARG A 110 -0.29 11.14 4.00
N GLU A 111 -0.28 11.24 5.33
CA GLU A 111 -0.69 10.15 6.22
C GLU A 111 -2.13 9.71 5.99
N GLY A 112 -2.47 8.50 6.47
CA GLY A 112 -3.82 7.94 6.43
C GLY A 112 -4.10 7.00 5.25
N LYS A 113 -3.08 6.72 4.41
CA LYS A 113 -3.15 5.71 3.36
C LYS A 113 -1.93 4.81 3.39
N MET A 114 -2.15 3.51 3.26
CA MET A 114 -1.12 2.50 3.06
C MET A 114 -1.51 1.63 1.87
N ILE A 115 -0.51 1.18 1.12
CA ILE A 115 -0.71 0.27 0.00
C ILE A 115 0.32 -0.84 0.16
N PHE A 116 -0.17 -2.07 0.29
CA PHE A 116 0.67 -3.25 0.49
C PHE A 116 0.31 -4.36 -0.48
N SER A 117 1.32 -5.11 -0.90
CA SER A 117 1.16 -6.42 -1.55
C SER A 117 1.39 -7.56 -0.56
N GLU A 118 1.13 -8.78 -1.00
CA GLU A 118 1.66 -9.95 -0.29
C GLU A 118 3.20 -9.90 -0.26
N PRO A 119 3.86 -10.36 0.82
CA PRO A 119 3.30 -11.03 2.01
C PRO A 119 2.97 -10.07 3.18
N ILE A 120 3.07 -8.75 3.02
CA ILE A 120 2.89 -7.78 4.11
C ILE A 120 1.42 -7.72 4.56
N VAL A 121 0.51 -7.95 3.63
CA VAL A 121 -0.91 -8.11 3.91
C VAL A 121 -1.37 -9.44 3.32
N LYS A 122 -2.20 -10.16 4.07
CA LYS A 122 -2.91 -11.34 3.57
C LYS A 122 -4.41 -11.14 3.74
N LEU A 123 -5.16 -11.60 2.76
CA LEU A 123 -6.62 -11.55 2.75
C LEU A 123 -7.18 -12.94 3.07
N ASP A 124 -8.15 -12.96 3.98
CA ASP A 124 -8.97 -14.12 4.29
C ASP A 124 -10.45 -13.75 4.03
N SER A 125 -11.36 -14.72 3.94
CA SER A 125 -12.81 -14.45 3.76
C SER A 125 -13.47 -13.56 4.82
N LYS A 126 -12.83 -13.40 5.99
CA LYS A 126 -13.39 -12.66 7.14
C LYS A 126 -12.70 -11.32 7.42
N GLY A 127 -11.56 -11.06 6.80
CA GLY A 127 -10.78 -9.86 7.08
C GLY A 127 -9.40 -9.93 6.45
N ILE A 128 -8.57 -8.94 6.78
CA ILE A 128 -7.16 -8.94 6.40
C ILE A 128 -6.27 -9.10 7.62
N ARG A 129 -5.10 -9.70 7.40
CA ARG A 129 -4.01 -9.76 8.36
C ARG A 129 -2.89 -8.86 7.87
N LEU A 130 -2.61 -7.79 8.62
CA LEU A 130 -1.49 -6.89 8.37
C LEU A 130 -0.29 -7.33 9.21
N PHE A 131 0.83 -7.64 8.55
CA PHE A 131 2.06 -8.09 9.20
C PHE A 131 2.95 -6.88 9.49
N ILE A 132 2.80 -6.31 10.69
CA ILE A 132 3.55 -5.13 11.15
C ILE A 132 5.04 -5.47 11.24
N THR A 133 5.36 -6.62 11.84
CA THR A 133 6.70 -7.21 11.84
C THR A 133 6.61 -8.70 11.50
N ARG A 134 7.68 -9.48 11.68
CA ARG A 134 7.64 -10.94 11.50
C ARG A 134 6.72 -11.61 12.52
N ASP A 135 6.70 -11.09 13.75
CA ASP A 135 5.99 -11.71 14.88
C ASP A 135 4.72 -10.95 15.28
N ASP A 136 4.55 -9.71 14.80
CA ASP A 136 3.37 -8.89 15.10
C ASP A 136 2.41 -8.82 13.91
N VAL A 137 1.20 -9.32 14.15
CA VAL A 137 0.12 -9.41 13.17
C VAL A 137 -1.11 -8.70 13.70
N LEU A 138 -1.59 -7.74 12.92
CA LEU A 138 -2.80 -6.98 13.21
C LEU A 138 -3.97 -7.47 12.34
N PRO A 139 -4.94 -8.20 12.91
CA PRO A 139 -6.13 -8.61 12.19
C PRO A 139 -7.15 -7.47 12.13
N ILE A 140 -7.60 -7.16 10.90
CA ILE A 140 -8.60 -6.13 10.59
C ILE A 140 -9.83 -6.85 10.00
N PRO A 141 -10.89 -7.07 10.79
CA PRO A 141 -12.07 -7.81 10.34
C PRO A 141 -12.94 -6.95 9.44
N PHE A 142 -13.55 -7.57 8.43
CA PHE A 142 -14.57 -6.91 7.61
C PHE A 142 -15.88 -6.77 8.37
N ASP A 143 -16.63 -5.71 8.08
CA ASP A 143 -18.00 -5.60 8.53
C ASP A 143 -18.90 -6.63 7.81
N LYS A 144 -20.04 -6.93 8.43
CA LYS A 144 -20.94 -7.97 7.92
C LYS A 144 -21.51 -7.63 6.55
N HIS A 145 -21.77 -6.35 6.28
CA HIS A 145 -22.37 -5.92 5.03
C HIS A 145 -21.39 -6.09 3.86
N SER A 146 -20.20 -5.49 3.94
CA SER A 146 -19.19 -5.65 2.87
C SER A 146 -18.80 -7.11 2.66
N ARG A 147 -18.60 -7.88 3.74
CA ARG A 147 -18.24 -9.30 3.63
C ARG A 147 -19.29 -10.13 2.90
N ASN A 148 -20.58 -9.85 3.15
CA ASN A 148 -21.66 -10.61 2.54
C ASN A 148 -21.93 -10.17 1.10
N ALA A 149 -21.70 -8.89 0.77
CA ALA A 149 -21.85 -8.39 -0.59
C ALA A 149 -20.81 -9.02 -1.54
N GLU A 150 -19.60 -9.24 -1.03
CA GLU A 150 -18.44 -9.68 -1.83
C GLU A 150 -18.03 -11.14 -1.53
N SER A 151 -18.91 -11.95 -0.94
CA SER A 151 -18.57 -13.27 -0.38
C SER A 151 -17.95 -14.22 -1.42
N ASP A 152 -18.52 -14.25 -2.62
CA ASP A 152 -18.10 -15.18 -3.67
C ASP A 152 -16.68 -14.83 -4.17
N ILE A 153 -16.40 -13.53 -4.32
CA ILE A 153 -15.08 -13.06 -4.75
C ILE A 153 -14.04 -13.26 -3.64
N LEU A 154 -14.41 -13.02 -2.38
CA LEU A 154 -13.54 -13.29 -1.24
C LEU A 154 -13.19 -14.77 -1.13
N GLU A 155 -14.14 -15.68 -1.37
CA GLU A 155 -13.93 -17.12 -1.38
C GLU A 155 -13.02 -17.57 -2.54
N ASP A 156 -13.19 -16.98 -3.73
CA ASP A 156 -12.31 -17.24 -4.88
C ASP A 156 -10.88 -16.73 -4.66
N LEU A 157 -10.71 -15.58 -4.01
CA LEU A 157 -9.41 -15.05 -3.62
C LEU A 157 -8.73 -15.94 -2.56
N GLU A 158 -9.46 -16.36 -1.53
CA GLU A 158 -8.92 -17.25 -0.49
C GLU A 158 -8.49 -18.62 -1.07
N ARG A 159 -9.21 -19.13 -2.07
CA ARG A 159 -8.85 -20.36 -2.79
C ARG A 159 -7.76 -20.19 -3.85
N GLY A 160 -7.30 -18.96 -4.10
CA GLY A 160 -6.31 -18.65 -5.13
C GLY A 160 -6.80 -18.84 -6.56
N ARG A 161 -8.12 -18.84 -6.80
CA ARG A 161 -8.71 -18.86 -8.15
C ARG A 161 -8.55 -17.51 -8.85
N ARG A 162 -8.50 -16.44 -8.08
CA ARG A 162 -8.17 -15.08 -8.52
C ARG A 162 -6.90 -14.60 -7.85
N ARG A 163 -6.16 -13.70 -8.49
CA ARG A 163 -4.89 -13.19 -7.95
C ARG A 163 -5.07 -11.82 -7.30
N LEU A 164 -4.64 -11.70 -6.06
CA LEU A 164 -4.49 -10.41 -5.38
C LEU A 164 -3.24 -9.67 -5.91
N ASP A 165 -3.39 -8.40 -6.31
CA ASP A 165 -2.24 -7.52 -6.62
C ASP A 165 -1.80 -6.72 -5.39
N ARG A 166 -2.74 -5.98 -4.79
CA ARG A 166 -2.46 -5.07 -3.67
C ARG A 166 -3.72 -4.72 -2.91
N ILE A 167 -3.55 -4.36 -1.65
CA ILE A 167 -4.61 -3.83 -0.79
C ILE A 167 -4.25 -2.41 -0.39
N ARG A 168 -5.19 -1.49 -0.58
CA ARG A 168 -5.10 -0.12 -0.08
C ARG A 168 -5.91 -0.03 1.21
N LEU A 169 -5.25 0.42 2.28
CA LEU A 169 -5.89 0.73 3.54
C LEU A 169 -6.03 2.25 3.64
N THR A 170 -7.25 2.72 3.91
CA THR A 170 -7.55 4.14 4.16
C THR A 170 -8.15 4.29 5.55
N ARG A 171 -7.52 5.12 6.39
CA ARG A 171 -8.00 5.38 7.75
C ARG A 171 -9.17 6.36 7.72
N HIS A 172 -10.22 6.04 8.49
CA HIS A 172 -11.30 6.96 8.81
C HIS A 172 -11.20 7.47 10.26
N ARG A 173 -11.80 8.62 10.55
CA ARG A 173 -11.69 9.29 11.87
C ARG A 173 -12.54 8.58 12.93
N GLU A 174 -13.56 7.88 12.49
CA GLU A 174 -14.56 7.15 13.26
C GLU A 174 -14.05 5.78 13.76
N GLY A 175 -12.78 5.44 13.50
CA GLY A 175 -12.15 4.22 14.01
C GLY A 175 -12.36 2.97 13.15
N PHE A 176 -12.85 3.13 11.92
CA PHE A 176 -12.89 2.09 10.90
C PHE A 176 -11.86 2.35 9.78
N VAL A 177 -11.64 1.33 8.97
CA VAL A 177 -10.67 1.34 7.87
C VAL A 177 -11.40 0.89 6.61
N GLU A 178 -11.21 1.63 5.53
CA GLU A 178 -11.63 1.22 4.20
C GLU A 178 -10.49 0.45 3.52
N LEU A 179 -10.85 -0.64 2.88
CA LEU A 179 -9.95 -1.64 2.32
C LEU A 179 -10.31 -1.85 0.86
N ASP A 180 -9.49 -1.30 -0.04
CA ASP A 180 -9.67 -1.51 -1.48
C ASP A 180 -8.73 -2.60 -1.95
N VAL A 181 -9.31 -3.73 -2.35
CA VAL A 181 -8.61 -4.91 -2.80
C VAL A 181 -8.54 -4.87 -4.32
N ARG A 182 -7.32 -4.77 -4.87
CA ARG A 182 -7.10 -4.85 -6.31
C ARG A 182 -6.87 -6.29 -6.71
N VAL A 183 -7.75 -6.79 -7.56
CA VAL A 183 -7.74 -8.16 -8.07
C VAL A 183 -7.36 -8.15 -9.55
N ILE A 184 -6.60 -9.16 -9.94
CA ILE A 184 -6.28 -9.47 -11.33
C ILE A 184 -7.05 -10.75 -11.68
N GLY A 185 -7.98 -10.64 -12.64
CA GLY A 185 -8.73 -11.74 -13.22
C GLY A 185 -7.90 -12.62 -14.14
#